data_AF-A0A603KZG4-F1
#
_entry.id   AF-A0A603KZG4-F1
#
_cell.length_a   1.000
_cell.length_b   1.000
_cell.length_c   1.000
_cell.angle_alpha   90.00
_cell.angle_beta   90.00
_cell.angle_gamma   90.00
#
_symmetry.space_group_name_H-M   'P 1'
#
loop_
_entity.id
_entity.type
_entity.pdbx_description
1 polymer ?
#
loop_
_entity_poly.entity_id
_entity_poly.type
_entity_poly.pdbx_seq_one_letter_code
_entity_poly.pdbx_strand_id
1 'polypeptide(L)'
;MTTITREQQKQILIDTANHVISRDNTSPYSENLRELARIALASLDAEPVAWTDEQELRDVEKDGLGYMFTVNPIVPGADPCRVIRLYAEPPVPVVPEEIPKDLAGQIVGLLAHNIGDKLLAQKIWNACRAAMLNGGKS
;
A
#
# COMPACT_ATOMS: atom_id res chain seq x y z
N MET A 1 -8.85 -27.62 19.84
CA MET A 1 -7.82 -26.70 19.30
C MET A 1 -8.41 -26.11 18.03
N THR A 2 -8.85 -24.85 18.06
CA THR A 2 -9.47 -24.20 16.91
C THR A 2 -8.37 -23.64 16.01
N THR A 3 -8.20 -24.23 14.83
CA THR A 3 -7.24 -23.77 13.83
C THR A 3 -7.83 -22.57 13.09
N ILE A 4 -7.13 -21.44 13.09
CA ILE A 4 -7.52 -20.25 12.33
C ILE A 4 -7.39 -20.53 10.83
N THR A 5 -8.38 -20.11 10.05
CA THR A 5 -8.33 -20.23 8.58
C THR A 5 -7.49 -19.12 7.96
N ARG A 6 -6.98 -19.32 6.73
CA ARG A 6 -6.24 -18.27 5.99
C ARG A 6 -7.07 -17.00 5.82
N GLU A 7 -8.35 -17.13 5.54
CA GLU A 7 -9.27 -15.99 5.40
C GLU A 7 -9.46 -15.25 6.73
N GLN A 8 -9.60 -15.97 7.84
CA GLN A 8 -9.65 -15.36 9.17
C GLN A 8 -8.35 -14.62 9.50
N GLN A 9 -7.20 -15.22 9.18
CA GLN A 9 -5.91 -14.57 9.36
C GLN A 9 -5.77 -13.30 8.50
N LYS A 10 -6.21 -13.35 7.23
CA LYS A 10 -6.24 -12.18 6.33
C LYS A 10 -7.10 -11.06 6.93
N GLN A 11 -8.30 -11.40 7.39
CA GLN A 11 -9.21 -10.40 7.97
C GLN A 11 -8.62 -9.74 9.22
N ILE A 12 -8.00 -10.51 10.11
CA ILE A 12 -7.34 -9.96 11.31
C ILE A 12 -6.24 -8.96 10.93
N LEU A 13 -5.44 -9.26 9.91
CA LEU A 13 -4.39 -8.35 9.44
C LEU A 13 -4.98 -7.06 8.86
N ILE A 14 -6.05 -7.17 8.07
CA ILE A 14 -6.76 -6.01 7.50
C ILE A 14 -7.31 -5.12 8.62
N ASP A 15 -8.01 -5.70 9.58
CA ASP A 15 -8.61 -4.97 10.71
C ASP A 15 -7.53 -4.26 11.54
N THR A 16 -6.41 -4.96 11.78
CA THR A 16 -5.27 -4.41 12.51
C THR A 16 -4.63 -3.24 11.77
N ALA A 17 -4.42 -3.36 10.46
CA ALA A 17 -3.83 -2.29 9.66
C ALA A 17 -4.74 -1.06 9.61
N ASN A 18 -6.05 -1.24 9.44
CA ASN A 18 -7.02 -0.15 9.50
C ASN A 18 -7.05 0.53 10.87
N HIS A 19 -6.90 -0.23 11.95
CA HIS A 19 -6.78 0.34 13.29
C HIS A 19 -5.51 1.19 13.44
N VAL A 20 -4.36 0.73 12.95
CA VAL A 20 -3.10 1.49 12.97
C VAL A 20 -3.23 2.78 12.15
N ILE A 21 -3.89 2.72 11.00
CA ILE A 21 -4.13 3.88 10.12
C ILE A 21 -5.10 4.90 10.75
N SER A 22 -6.03 4.48 11.59
CA SER A 22 -7.00 5.40 12.21
C SER A 22 -6.53 5.99 13.55
N ARG A 23 -5.53 5.38 14.20
CA ARG A 23 -5.05 5.77 15.55
C ARG A 23 -4.28 7.09 15.57
N ASP A 24 -4.57 7.97 16.52
CA ASP A 24 -3.87 9.26 16.72
C ASP A 24 -2.33 9.18 16.72
N ASN A 25 -1.70 10.25 16.24
CA ASN A 25 -0.23 10.38 16.20
C ASN A 25 0.32 10.71 17.59
N THR A 26 0.45 9.69 18.42
CA THR A 26 0.97 9.79 19.80
C THR A 26 2.49 9.61 19.92
N SER A 27 3.16 9.25 18.82
CA SER A 27 4.60 8.94 18.78
C SER A 27 5.23 9.47 17.48
N PRO A 28 6.52 9.85 17.49
CA PRO A 28 7.26 10.20 16.28
C PRO A 28 7.29 9.07 15.23
N TYR A 29 7.06 7.82 15.64
CA TYR A 29 6.98 6.67 14.73
C TYR A 29 5.58 6.40 14.20
N SER A 30 4.55 7.14 14.63
CA SER A 30 3.16 6.87 14.23
C SER A 30 2.97 6.99 12.72
N GLU A 31 3.66 7.91 12.05
CA GLU A 31 3.55 8.05 10.60
C GLU A 31 4.22 6.88 9.86
N ASN A 32 5.39 6.42 10.31
CA ASN A 32 6.05 5.23 9.77
C ASN A 32 5.18 3.98 9.94
N LEU A 33 4.50 3.85 11.08
CA LEU A 33 3.58 2.74 11.35
C LEU A 33 2.34 2.80 10.46
N ARG A 34 1.80 4.00 10.21
CA ARG A 34 0.69 4.21 9.27
C ARG A 34 1.10 3.83 7.86
N GLU A 35 2.31 4.22 7.43
CA GLU A 35 2.80 3.87 6.10
C GLU A 35 3.05 2.38 5.94
N LEU A 36 3.65 1.74 6.94
CA LEU A 36 3.80 0.28 6.98
C LEU A 36 2.43 -0.43 6.87
N ALA A 37 1.42 0.07 7.58
CA ALA A 37 0.06 -0.49 7.52
C ALA A 37 -0.58 -0.32 6.14
N ARG A 38 -0.34 0.79 5.44
CA ARG A 38 -0.82 1.01 4.06
C ARG A 38 -0.16 0.05 3.08
N ILE A 39 1.16 -0.13 3.16
CA ILE A 39 1.90 -1.07 2.31
C ILE A 39 1.41 -2.51 2.53
N ALA A 40 1.19 -2.87 3.80
CA ALA A 40 0.65 -4.18 4.15
C ALA A 40 -0.77 -4.39 3.58
N LEU A 41 -1.66 -3.41 3.70
CA LEU A 41 -3.00 -3.48 3.09
C LEU A 41 -2.94 -3.62 1.57
N ALA A 42 -2.15 -2.80 0.90
CA ALA A 42 -1.97 -2.87 -0.55
C ALA A 42 -1.46 -4.25 -1.01
N SER A 43 -0.59 -4.87 -0.21
CA SER A 43 -0.09 -6.23 -0.47
C SER A 43 -1.13 -7.33 -0.20
N LEU A 44 -2.02 -7.15 0.79
CA LEU A 44 -3.10 -8.10 1.09
C LEU A 44 -4.25 -8.05 0.07
N ASP A 45 -4.47 -6.88 -0.54
CA ASP A 45 -5.49 -6.66 -1.58
C ASP A 45 -4.96 -6.90 -2.99
N ALA A 46 -3.66 -7.14 -3.16
CA ALA A 46 -3.07 -7.40 -4.47
C ALA A 46 -3.60 -8.72 -5.05
N GLU A 47 -4.13 -8.63 -6.26
CA GLU A 47 -4.49 -9.80 -7.06
C GLU A 47 -3.27 -10.25 -7.88
N PRO A 48 -3.08 -11.56 -8.05
CA PRO A 48 -1.99 -12.08 -8.86
C PRO A 48 -2.19 -11.69 -10.34
N VAL A 49 -1.10 -11.34 -11.01
CA VAL A 49 -1.10 -10.95 -12.44
C VAL A 49 -0.77 -12.13 -13.35
N ALA A 50 -0.01 -13.09 -12.84
CA ALA A 50 0.39 -14.31 -13.51
C ALA A 50 0.65 -15.41 -12.47
N TRP A 51 0.92 -16.62 -12.94
CA TRP A 51 1.53 -17.66 -12.12
C TRP A 51 2.65 -18.36 -12.89
N THR A 52 3.52 -19.03 -12.15
CA THR A 52 4.61 -19.86 -12.68
C THR A 52 4.79 -21.07 -11.75
N ASP A 53 5.76 -21.93 -12.02
CA ASP A 53 6.08 -23.05 -11.14
C ASP A 53 7.57 -23.08 -10.73
N GLU A 54 7.90 -24.00 -9.83
CA GLU A 54 9.25 -24.12 -9.29
C GLU A 54 10.30 -24.49 -10.35
N GLN A 55 9.91 -25.20 -11.41
CA GLN A 55 10.81 -25.57 -12.50
C GLN A 55 11.18 -24.34 -13.33
N GLU A 56 10.17 -23.55 -13.71
CA GLU A 56 10.37 -22.31 -14.45
C GLU A 56 11.23 -21.30 -13.66
N LEU A 57 11.06 -21.22 -12.34
CA LEU A 57 11.91 -20.37 -11.50
C LEU A 57 13.36 -20.83 -11.46
N ARG A 58 13.63 -22.14 -11.46
CA ARG A 58 14.99 -22.69 -11.57
C ARG A 58 15.61 -22.36 -12.93
N ASP A 59 14.83 -22.44 -13.99
CA ASP A 59 15.29 -22.12 -15.35
C ASP A 59 15.57 -20.60 -15.50
N VAL A 60 14.80 -19.74 -14.82
CA VAL A 60 15.10 -18.30 -14.71
C VAL A 60 16.41 -18.06 -13.98
N GLU A 61 16.67 -18.75 -12.86
CA GLU A 61 17.92 -18.60 -12.11
C GLU A 61 19.14 -19.07 -12.89
N LYS A 62 19.00 -20.16 -13.64
CA LYS A 62 20.10 -20.78 -14.39
C LYS A 62 20.37 -20.10 -15.73
N ASP A 63 19.32 -19.85 -16.50
CA ASP A 63 19.40 -19.45 -17.91
C ASP A 63 18.75 -18.08 -18.20
N GLY A 64 18.10 -17.45 -17.22
CA GLY A 64 17.42 -16.16 -17.37
C GLY A 64 16.08 -16.23 -18.09
N LEU A 65 15.52 -17.43 -18.27
CA LEU A 65 14.33 -17.69 -19.07
C LEU A 65 13.34 -18.58 -18.29
N GLY A 66 12.06 -18.24 -18.33
CA GLY A 66 11.00 -19.07 -17.77
C GLY A 66 9.62 -18.64 -18.27
N TYR A 67 8.68 -19.57 -18.26
CA TYR A 67 7.31 -19.35 -18.69
C TYR A 67 6.46 -18.73 -17.57
N MET A 68 5.57 -17.83 -18.00
CA MET A 68 4.52 -17.25 -17.17
C MET A 68 3.17 -17.64 -17.76
N PHE A 69 2.23 -17.93 -16.87
CA PHE A 69 0.90 -18.42 -17.23
C PHE A 69 -0.19 -17.48 -16.70
N THR A 70 -1.33 -17.46 -17.38
CA THR A 70 -2.49 -16.65 -16.98
C THR A 70 -3.13 -17.19 -15.71
N VAL A 71 -3.49 -16.31 -14.78
CA VAL A 71 -4.15 -16.66 -13.51
C VAL A 71 -5.59 -17.16 -13.72
N ASN A 72 -6.29 -16.66 -14.74
CA ASN A 72 -7.69 -17.00 -14.96
C ASN A 72 -7.99 -17.25 -16.45
N PRO A 73 -8.31 -18.50 -16.86
CA PRO A 73 -8.31 -19.70 -16.04
C PRO A 73 -6.89 -20.21 -15.75
N ILE A 74 -6.70 -20.86 -14.60
CA ILE A 74 -5.56 -21.77 -14.41
C ILE A 74 -5.75 -22.93 -15.41
N VAL A 75 -4.68 -23.28 -16.13
CA VAL A 75 -4.71 -24.31 -17.18
C VAL A 75 -5.32 -25.61 -16.62
N PRO A 76 -6.33 -26.21 -17.29
CA PRO A 76 -6.95 -27.44 -16.82
C PRO A 76 -5.90 -28.55 -16.61
N GLY A 77 -5.81 -29.07 -15.39
CA GLY A 77 -4.85 -30.11 -15.02
C GLY A 77 -3.52 -29.60 -14.43
N ALA A 78 -3.35 -28.30 -14.24
CA ALA A 78 -2.24 -27.79 -13.43
C ALA A 78 -2.37 -28.30 -11.99
N ASP A 79 -1.30 -28.91 -11.45
CA ASP A 79 -1.22 -29.29 -10.05
C ASP A 79 -1.29 -28.03 -9.17
N PRO A 80 -2.31 -27.84 -8.33
CA PRO A 80 -2.43 -26.67 -7.46
C PRO A 80 -1.20 -26.48 -6.56
N CYS A 81 -0.46 -27.55 -6.25
CA CYS A 81 0.75 -27.50 -5.42
C CYS A 81 1.95 -26.87 -6.16
N ARG A 82 1.89 -26.81 -7.49
CA ARG A 82 2.95 -26.20 -8.33
C ARG A 82 2.67 -24.74 -8.66
N VAL A 83 1.51 -24.20 -8.30
CA VAL A 83 1.11 -22.83 -8.67
C VAL A 83 1.77 -21.82 -7.74
N ILE A 84 2.79 -21.13 -8.25
CA ILE A 84 3.40 -19.98 -7.61
C ILE A 84 2.80 -18.72 -8.24
N ARG A 85 1.99 -17.99 -7.46
CA ARG A 85 1.37 -16.74 -7.91
C ARG A 85 2.40 -15.61 -7.96
N LEU A 86 2.39 -14.88 -9.07
CA LEU A 86 3.19 -13.68 -9.29
C LEU A 86 2.31 -12.46 -9.09
N TYR A 87 2.82 -11.49 -8.33
CA TYR A 87 2.12 -10.25 -8.00
C TYR A 87 2.94 -9.09 -8.56
N ALA A 88 2.25 -8.09 -9.10
CA ALA A 88 2.90 -6.82 -9.37
C ALA A 88 3.29 -6.18 -8.03
N GLU A 89 4.45 -5.54 -7.98
CA GLU A 89 4.82 -4.73 -6.82
C GLU A 89 3.74 -3.64 -6.61
N PRO A 90 3.23 -3.47 -5.38
CA PRO A 90 2.25 -2.42 -5.11
C PRO A 90 2.83 -1.06 -5.54
N PRO A 91 2.03 -0.21 -6.21
CA PRO A 91 2.51 1.12 -6.55
C PRO A 91 2.89 1.86 -5.27
N VAL A 92 4.14 2.33 -5.18
CA VAL A 92 4.61 3.13 -4.04
C VAL A 92 3.73 4.37 -3.96
N PRO A 93 3.07 4.65 -2.81
CA PRO A 93 2.29 5.86 -2.65
C PRO A 93 3.20 7.08 -2.83
N VAL A 94 3.10 7.75 -3.98
CA VAL A 94 3.83 9.01 -4.23
C VAL A 94 3.06 10.12 -3.54
N VAL A 95 3.32 10.27 -2.25
CA VAL A 95 2.64 11.23 -1.41
C VAL A 95 3.63 12.28 -0.98
N PRO A 96 3.30 13.58 -1.13
CA PRO A 96 4.19 14.65 -0.68
C PRO A 96 4.59 14.44 0.79
N GLU A 97 5.84 14.74 1.13
CA GLU A 97 6.30 14.77 2.52
C GLU A 97 5.48 15.77 3.35
N GLU A 98 5.67 15.79 4.68
CA GLU A 98 5.09 16.87 5.48
C GLU A 98 5.48 18.23 4.90
N ILE A 99 4.57 19.21 4.93
CA ILE A 99 4.87 20.53 4.40
C ILE A 99 6.12 21.08 5.11
N PRO A 100 7.14 21.53 4.38
CA PRO A 100 8.29 22.17 5.00
C PRO A 100 7.81 23.37 5.83
N LYS A 101 8.29 23.50 7.08
CA LYS A 101 7.84 24.55 8.02
C LYS A 101 7.94 25.96 7.41
N ASP A 102 8.98 26.18 6.61
CA ASP A 102 9.23 27.46 5.95
C ASP A 102 8.32 27.69 4.74
N LEU A 103 7.82 26.63 4.11
CA LEU A 103 6.92 26.72 2.96
C LEU A 103 5.49 27.07 3.41
N ALA A 104 5.03 26.54 4.54
CA ALA A 104 3.71 26.88 5.09
C ALA A 104 3.57 28.39 5.35
N GLY A 105 4.58 29.00 5.98
CA GLY A 105 4.63 30.43 6.24
C GLY A 105 4.72 31.27 4.97
N GLN A 106 5.49 30.82 3.98
CA GLN A 106 5.59 31.48 2.67
C GLN A 106 4.26 31.46 1.91
N ILE A 107 3.54 30.33 1.90
CA ILE A 107 2.22 30.21 1.25
C ILE A 107 1.20 31.16 1.91
N VAL A 108 1.16 31.21 3.25
CA VAL A 108 0.27 32.13 3.97
C VAL A 108 0.64 33.60 3.71
N GLY A 109 1.94 33.90 3.60
CA GLY A 109 2.41 35.25 3.24
C GLY A 109 2.06 35.65 1.79
N LEU A 110 2.14 34.71 0.85
CA LEU A 110 1.82 34.91 -0.57
C LEU A 110 0.32 35.06 -0.84
N LEU A 111 -0.53 34.31 -0.12
CA LEU A 111 -2.00 34.36 -0.27
C LEU A 111 -2.66 35.54 0.50
N ALA A 112 -1.86 36.48 0.97
CA ALA A 112 -2.19 37.78 1.55
C ALA A 112 -2.52 37.83 3.06
N HIS A 113 -2.19 38.99 3.63
CA HIS A 113 -2.24 39.45 5.03
C HIS A 113 -3.58 39.31 5.79
N ASN A 114 -4.59 38.63 5.23
CA ASN A 114 -5.95 38.57 5.77
C ASN A 114 -6.52 37.16 5.97
N ILE A 115 -5.70 36.11 5.79
CA ILE A 115 -6.10 34.77 6.21
C ILE A 115 -5.91 34.67 7.73
N GLY A 116 -7.02 34.78 8.47
CA GLY A 116 -7.01 34.68 9.94
C GLY A 116 -6.53 33.31 10.46
N ASP A 117 -6.56 32.28 9.62
CA ASP A 117 -6.09 30.94 9.94
C ASP A 117 -4.67 30.68 9.39
N LYS A 118 -3.67 30.92 10.23
CA LYS A 118 -2.25 30.66 9.93
C LYS A 118 -1.95 29.18 9.63
N LEU A 119 -2.86 28.27 9.93
CA LEU A 119 -2.71 26.83 9.67
C LEU A 119 -3.43 26.37 8.40
N LEU A 120 -4.06 27.27 7.65
CA LEU A 120 -4.83 26.91 6.46
C LEU A 120 -3.99 26.16 5.42
N ALA A 121 -2.76 26.60 5.16
CA ALA A 121 -1.84 25.93 4.24
C ALA A 121 -1.51 24.49 4.68
N GLN A 122 -1.27 24.29 5.99
CA GLN A 122 -1.05 22.96 6.56
C GLN A 122 -2.29 22.06 6.43
N LYS A 123 -3.48 22.61 6.71
CA LYS A 123 -4.74 21.87 6.60
C LYS A 123 -5.01 21.42 5.16
N ILE A 124 -4.81 22.30 4.18
CA ILE A 124 -4.97 21.98 2.76
C ILE A 124 -3.94 20.93 2.34
N TRP A 125 -2.66 21.10 2.71
CA TRP A 125 -1.61 20.13 2.43
C TRP A 125 -1.94 18.74 2.98
N ASN A 126 -2.35 18.68 4.25
CA ASN A 126 -2.73 17.43 4.91
C ASN A 126 -3.96 16.79 4.26
N ALA A 127 -4.94 17.58 3.82
CA ALA A 127 -6.11 17.07 3.12
C ALA A 127 -5.75 16.49 1.74
N CYS A 128 -4.92 17.18 0.95
CA CYS A 128 -4.42 16.67 -0.33
C CYS A 128 -3.58 15.40 -0.15
N ARG A 129 -2.68 15.41 0.84
CA ARG A 129 -1.86 14.25 1.25
C ARG A 129 -2.73 13.06 1.64
N ALA A 130 -3.75 13.27 2.46
CA ALA A 130 -4.70 12.22 2.85
C ALA A 130 -5.52 11.68 1.66
N ALA A 131 -5.92 12.55 0.72
CA ALA A 131 -6.65 12.13 -0.47
C ALA A 131 -5.79 11.26 -1.40
N MET A 132 -4.50 11.61 -1.58
CA MET A 132 -3.55 10.79 -2.34
C MET A 132 -3.29 9.44 -1.66
N LEU A 133 -3.17 9.41 -0.34
CA LEU A 133 -3.02 8.17 0.45
C LEU A 133 -4.25 7.26 0.39
N ASN A 134 -5.44 7.84 0.31
CA ASN A 134 -6.70 7.09 0.24
C ASN A 134 -7.07 6.66 -1.20
N GLY A 135 -6.18 6.89 -2.17
CA GLY A 135 -6.27 6.30 -3.51
C GLY A 135 -7.49 6.73 -4.33
N GLY A 136 -7.97 7.97 -4.18
CA GLY A 136 -9.02 8.52 -5.05
C GLY A 136 -10.28 7.65 -5.16
N LYS A 137 -10.67 6.95 -4.08
CA LYS A 137 -11.97 6.26 -4.02
C LYS A 137 -13.07 7.32 -3.90
N SER A 138 -13.52 7.82 -5.05
CA SER A 138 -14.79 8.55 -5.20
C SER A 138 -15.89 7.61 -5.66
#